data_AF-A0AAD5QY26-F1
#
_entry.id   AF-A0AAD5QY26-F1
#
_cell.length_a   1.000
_cell.length_b   1.000
_cell.length_c   1.000
_cell.angle_alpha   90.00
_cell.angle_beta   90.00
_cell.angle_gamma   90.00
#
_symmetry.space_group_name_H-M   'P 1'
#
loop_
_entity.id
_entity.type
_entity.pdbx_description
1 polymer ?
#
loop_
_entity_poly.entity_id
_entity_poly.type
_entity_poly.pdbx_seq_one_letter_code
_entity_poly.pdbx_strand_id
1 'polypeptide(L)'
;MHGYVCYLDMSDLMSIEEVDYSEISVNINDAALGGVPCKEELSKMLDYIDSLKYHDHVDYDFIYKLSEQGAKSVGGDIKDPYDWEKTVKRTVTATLKAP
;
A
#
# COMPACT_ATOMS: atom_id res chain seq x y z
N MET A 1 -8.38 35.19 -39.06
CA MET A 1 -8.27 33.82 -38.49
C MET A 1 -6.94 33.25 -38.93
N HIS A 2 -5.91 33.33 -38.09
CA HIS A 2 -4.66 32.59 -38.31
C HIS A 2 -4.62 31.53 -37.21
N GLY A 3 -4.91 30.30 -37.61
CA GLY A 3 -4.84 29.14 -36.72
C GLY A 3 -3.39 28.78 -36.48
N TYR A 4 -2.95 28.91 -35.24
CA TYR A 4 -1.71 28.31 -34.79
C TYR A 4 -2.00 26.82 -34.55
N VAL A 5 -1.58 26.00 -35.50
CA VAL A 5 -1.36 24.58 -35.24
C VAL A 5 -0.06 24.53 -34.44
N CYS A 6 -0.16 24.44 -33.11
CA CYS A 6 0.98 24.13 -32.27
C CYS A 6 1.35 22.66 -32.53
N TYR A 7 2.25 22.42 -33.48
CA TYR A 7 3.07 21.21 -33.47
C TYR A 7 3.96 21.34 -32.24
N LEU A 8 3.59 20.65 -31.16
CA LEU A 8 4.52 20.43 -30.07
C LEU A 8 5.71 19.65 -30.66
N ASP A 9 6.87 20.29 -30.64
CA ASP A 9 8.14 19.68 -31.03
C ASP A 9 8.37 18.47 -30.13
N MET A 10 8.59 17.30 -30.72
CA MET A 10 8.89 16.06 -29.99
C MET A 10 10.18 16.19 -29.16
N SER A 11 11.00 17.20 -29.45
CA SER A 11 12.21 17.55 -28.71
C SER A 11 11.92 18.22 -27.36
N ASP A 12 10.80 18.95 -27.22
CA ASP A 12 10.37 19.53 -25.93
C ASP A 12 9.83 18.45 -24.97
N LEU A 13 9.32 17.33 -25.52
CA LEU A 13 8.87 16.19 -24.73
C LEU A 13 10.03 15.31 -24.21
N MET A 14 11.26 15.57 -24.68
CA MET A 14 12.50 14.87 -24.32
C MET A 14 13.37 15.63 -23.31
N SER A 15 12.88 16.77 -22.79
CA SER A 15 13.57 17.57 -21.77
C SER A 15 12.91 17.48 -20.38
N ILE A 16 11.95 16.58 -20.20
CA ILE A 16 11.52 16.17 -18.87
C ILE A 16 12.71 15.39 -18.31
N GLU A 17 13.45 16.00 -17.38
CA GLU A 17 14.51 15.36 -16.60
C GLU A 17 14.10 13.94 -16.24
N GLU A 18 15.06 13.01 -16.25
CA GLU A 18 14.87 11.69 -15.66
C GLU A 18 14.35 11.88 -14.22
N VAL A 19 13.04 11.79 -14.06
CA VAL A 19 12.43 11.74 -12.74
C VAL A 19 12.89 10.41 -12.18
N ASP A 20 13.83 10.45 -11.25
CA ASP A 20 14.24 9.29 -10.49
C ASP A 20 13.04 8.84 -9.65
N TYR A 21 12.18 8.00 -10.24
CA TYR A 21 10.96 7.50 -9.62
C TYR A 21 11.24 6.79 -8.28
N SER A 22 12.47 6.30 -8.07
CA SER A 22 12.91 5.70 -6.81
C SER A 22 12.97 6.65 -5.62
N GLU A 23 13.34 7.93 -5.80
CA GLU A 23 13.40 8.87 -4.66
C GLU A 23 12.02 9.37 -4.20
N ILE A 24 11.04 9.41 -5.11
CA ILE A 24 9.67 9.83 -4.81
C ILE A 24 8.92 8.75 -4.03
N SER A 25 9.07 7.47 -4.40
CA SER A 25 8.37 6.36 -3.72
C SER A 25 8.82 6.17 -2.27
N VAL A 26 10.11 6.34 -2.00
CA VAL A 26 10.71 6.20 -0.66
C VAL A 26 10.13 7.22 0.34
N ASN A 27 9.94 8.48 -0.09
CA ASN A 27 9.41 9.54 0.77
C ASN A 27 7.92 9.35 1.11
N ILE A 28 7.13 8.80 0.19
CA ILE A 28 5.70 8.54 0.43
C ILE A 28 5.54 7.34 1.37
N ASN A 29 6.36 6.31 1.21
CA ASN A 29 6.30 5.10 2.03
C ASN A 29 6.67 5.39 3.50
N ASP A 30 7.72 6.15 3.78
CA ASP A 30 8.09 6.47 5.16
C ASP A 30 7.05 7.37 5.85
N ALA A 31 6.45 8.31 5.10
CA ALA A 31 5.36 9.15 5.60
C ALA A 31 4.05 8.36 5.83
N ALA A 32 3.72 7.40 4.97
CA ALA A 32 2.51 6.58 5.07
C ALA A 32 2.63 5.46 6.10
N LEU A 33 3.84 4.93 6.30
CA LEU A 33 4.10 3.76 7.16
C LEU A 33 4.69 4.12 8.53
N GLY A 34 4.91 5.41 8.83
CA GLY A 34 5.55 5.87 10.08
C GLY A 34 4.88 5.41 11.39
N GLY A 35 3.64 4.94 11.33
CA GLY A 35 2.91 4.36 12.48
C GLY A 35 2.75 2.83 12.46
N VAL A 36 3.28 2.15 11.43
CA VAL A 36 3.05 0.71 11.23
C VAL A 36 4.22 -0.09 11.82
N PRO A 37 3.96 -1.02 12.76
CA PRO A 37 5.02 -1.80 13.41
C PRO A 37 5.75 -2.77 12.47
N CYS A 38 5.13 -3.18 11.37
CA CYS A 38 5.70 -4.06 10.31
C CYS A 38 6.07 -3.29 9.03
N LYS A 39 6.55 -2.04 9.18
CA LYS A 39 6.87 -1.17 8.04
C LYS A 39 7.90 -1.75 7.08
N GLU A 40 8.84 -2.56 7.57
CA GLU A 40 9.96 -3.07 6.76
C GLU A 40 9.49 -4.16 5.78
N GLU A 41 8.66 -5.09 6.24
CA GLU A 41 8.06 -6.13 5.42
C GLU A 41 7.08 -5.54 4.41
N LEU A 42 6.31 -4.54 4.84
CA LEU A 42 5.35 -3.85 3.98
C LEU A 42 6.06 -2.99 2.92
N SER A 43 7.15 -2.30 3.27
CA SER A 43 7.97 -1.56 2.30
C SER A 43 8.51 -2.48 1.22
N LYS A 44 9.08 -3.65 1.60
CA LYS A 44 9.58 -4.65 0.64
C LYS A 44 8.49 -5.17 -0.29
N MET A 45 7.27 -5.34 0.22
CA MET A 45 6.13 -5.73 -0.61
C MET A 45 5.78 -4.64 -1.62
N LEU A 46 5.78 -3.36 -1.21
CA LEU A 46 5.50 -2.23 -2.09
C LEU A 46 6.60 -2.05 -3.15
N ASP A 47 7.87 -2.15 -2.76
CA ASP A 47 9.01 -2.08 -3.68
C ASP A 47 8.95 -3.21 -4.72
N TYR A 48 8.53 -4.41 -4.29
CA TYR A 48 8.31 -5.53 -5.21
C TYR A 48 7.22 -5.21 -6.24
N ILE A 49 6.06 -4.73 -5.80
CA ILE A 49 4.95 -4.37 -6.69
C ILE A 49 5.38 -3.29 -7.69
N ASP A 50 6.11 -2.27 -7.23
CA ASP A 50 6.57 -1.16 -8.07
C ASP A 50 7.62 -1.61 -9.10
N SER A 51 8.41 -2.63 -8.78
CA SER A 51 9.41 -3.19 -9.70
C SER A 51 8.82 -3.98 -10.89
N LEU A 52 7.58 -4.46 -10.77
CA LEU A 52 6.94 -5.33 -11.75
C LEU A 52 6.58 -4.58 -13.04
N LYS A 53 6.79 -5.21 -14.19
CA LYS A 53 6.29 -4.70 -15.48
C LYS A 53 4.85 -5.17 -15.72
N TYR A 54 4.14 -4.46 -16.59
CA TYR A 54 2.73 -4.73 -16.88
C TYR A 54 2.44 -6.19 -17.33
N HIS A 55 3.39 -6.82 -18.00
CA HIS A 55 3.25 -8.19 -18.49
C HIS A 55 3.89 -9.25 -17.58
N ASP A 56 4.49 -8.83 -16.45
CA ASP A 56 5.09 -9.78 -15.52
C ASP A 56 4.03 -10.52 -14.71
N HIS A 57 4.28 -11.79 -14.47
CA HIS A 57 3.44 -12.59 -13.59
C HIS A 57 3.78 -12.28 -12.14
N VAL A 58 2.78 -11.85 -11.37
CA VAL A 58 2.95 -11.56 -9.94
C VAL A 58 3.22 -12.85 -9.17
N ASP A 59 4.26 -12.86 -8.34
CA ASP A 59 4.55 -13.95 -7.40
C ASP A 59 3.75 -13.74 -6.11
N TYR A 60 2.56 -14.34 -6.07
CA TYR A 60 1.70 -14.28 -4.90
C TYR A 60 2.27 -15.06 -3.70
N ASP A 61 3.06 -16.11 -3.93
CA ASP A 61 3.69 -16.87 -2.85
C ASP A 61 4.69 -15.98 -2.09
N PHE A 62 5.40 -15.12 -2.79
CA PHE A 62 6.27 -14.11 -2.21
C PHE A 62 5.49 -13.10 -1.36
N ILE A 63 4.39 -12.57 -1.89
CA ILE A 63 3.52 -11.61 -1.20
C ILE A 63 2.96 -12.24 0.09
N TYR A 64 2.44 -13.46 0.03
CA TYR A 64 1.88 -14.13 1.21
C TYR A 64 2.94 -14.39 2.28
N LYS A 65 4.16 -14.78 1.90
CA LYS A 65 5.27 -14.96 2.85
C LYS A 65 5.64 -13.66 3.56
N LEU A 66 5.70 -12.54 2.84
CA LEU A 66 5.96 -11.22 3.41
C LEU A 66 4.84 -10.80 4.38
N SER A 67 3.58 -10.99 4.01
CA SER A 67 2.45 -10.71 4.92
C SER A 67 2.47 -11.58 6.18
N GLU A 68 2.79 -12.87 6.06
CA GLU A 68 2.90 -13.76 7.22
C GLU A 68 4.06 -13.33 8.14
N GLN A 69 5.19 -12.93 7.58
CA GLN A 69 6.32 -12.39 8.34
C GLN A 69 5.96 -11.08 9.06
N GLY A 70 5.29 -10.16 8.36
CA GLY A 70 4.82 -8.91 8.94
C GLY A 70 3.74 -9.10 10.02
N ALA A 71 2.87 -10.10 9.88
CA ALA A 71 1.90 -10.45 10.93
C ALA A 71 2.63 -10.98 12.17
N LYS A 72 3.60 -11.89 11.98
CA LYS A 72 4.41 -12.46 13.06
C LYS A 72 5.25 -11.42 13.80
N SER A 73 5.78 -10.41 13.10
CA SER A 73 6.61 -9.37 13.74
C SER A 73 5.84 -8.51 14.74
N VAL A 74 4.53 -8.36 14.55
CA VAL A 74 3.61 -7.64 15.45
C VAL A 74 2.91 -8.60 16.43
N GLY A 75 3.16 -9.91 16.31
CA GLY A 75 2.51 -10.94 17.13
C GLY A 75 1.08 -11.27 16.73
N GLY A 76 0.66 -10.92 15.51
CA GLY A 76 -0.62 -11.34 14.93
C GLY A 76 -0.50 -12.64 14.13
N ASP A 77 -1.59 -13.39 14.03
CA ASP A 77 -1.70 -14.55 13.13
C ASP A 77 -2.63 -14.22 11.96
N ILE A 78 -2.20 -14.55 10.74
CA ILE A 78 -3.00 -14.38 9.53
C ILE A 78 -4.17 -15.38 9.46
N LYS A 79 -4.09 -16.46 10.24
CA LYS A 79 -5.12 -17.51 10.35
C LYS A 79 -6.18 -17.18 11.38
N ASP A 80 -5.99 -16.12 12.17
CA ASP A 80 -7.00 -15.69 13.12
C ASP A 80 -8.26 -15.21 12.39
N PRO A 81 -9.45 -15.43 12.98
CA PRO A 81 -10.67 -14.90 12.44
C PRO A 81 -10.57 -13.37 12.37
N TYR A 82 -10.88 -12.85 11.20
CA TYR A 82 -10.86 -11.42 10.95
C TYR A 82 -11.77 -10.67 11.93
N ASP A 83 -11.46 -9.41 12.20
CA ASP A 83 -12.18 -8.60 13.19
C ASP A 83 -13.70 -8.48 12.92
N TRP A 84 -14.11 -8.58 11.66
CA TRP A 84 -15.51 -8.58 11.24
C TRP A 84 -16.27 -9.91 11.46
N GLU A 85 -15.57 -11.03 11.69
CA GLU A 85 -16.14 -12.35 11.94
C GLU A 85 -16.34 -12.60 13.43
N LYS A 86 -15.69 -11.79 14.27
CA LYS A 86 -15.90 -11.78 15.70
C LYS A 86 -17.32 -11.28 15.95
N THR A 87 -18.25 -12.20 16.12
CA THR A 87 -19.61 -11.87 16.53
C THR A 87 -19.53 -11.16 17.87
N VAL A 88 -19.64 -9.83 17.86
CA VAL A 88 -19.82 -9.04 19.06
C VAL A 88 -21.16 -9.49 19.63
N LYS A 89 -21.14 -10.42 20.58
CA LYS A 89 -22.27 -10.59 21.48
C LYS A 89 -22.41 -9.24 22.16
N ARG A 90 -23.28 -8.38 21.64
CA ARG A 90 -23.71 -7.17 22.32
C ARG A 90 -24.36 -7.66 23.61
N THR A 91 -23.59 -7.79 24.68
CA THR A 91 -24.13 -7.79 26.03
C THR A 91 -24.70 -6.40 26.19
N VAL A 92 -25.99 -6.28 25.87
CA VAL A 92 -26.82 -5.16 26.29
C VAL A 92 -26.83 -5.23 27.81
N THR A 93 -25.83 -4.61 28.43
CA THR A 93 -25.89 -4.29 29.85
C THR A 93 -26.90 -3.16 29.97
N ALA A 94 -28.18 -3.54 29.95
CA ALA A 94 -29.27 -2.66 30.32
C ALA A 94 -29.09 -2.31 31.80
N THR A 95 -28.39 -1.21 32.07
CA THR A 95 -28.56 -0.48 33.32
C THR A 95 -29.93 0.16 33.30
N LEU A 96 -30.95 -0.64 33.65
CA LEU A 96 -32.27 -0.14 34.02
C LEU A 96 -32.10 0.74 35.26
N LYS A 97 -31.98 2.05 35.07
CA LYS A 97 -32.18 3.01 36.16
C LYS A 97 -33.67 3.08 36.43
N ALA A 98 -34.11 2.40 37.49
CA ALA A 98 -35.47 2.45 38.02
C ALA A 98 -35.82 3.88 38.51
N PRO A 99 -37.12 4.27 38.47
CA PRO A 99 -37.60 5.63 38.74
C PRO A 99 -37.40 6.10 40.19
#